data_AF-A0A497L179-F1
#
_entry.id   AF-A0A497L179-F1
#
_cell.length_a   1.000
_cell.length_b   1.000
_cell.length_c   1.000
_cell.angle_alpha   90.00
_cell.angle_beta   90.00
_cell.angle_gamma   90.00
#
_symmetry.space_group_name_H-M   'P 1'
#
loop_
_entity.id
_entity.type
_entity.pdbx_description
1 polymer ?
#
loop_
_entity_poly.entity_id
_entity_poly.type
_entity_poly.pdbx_seq_one_letter_code
_entity_poly.pdbx_strand_id
1 'polypeptide(L)'
;MALEEIPLKRIRTPSGDVAEYSSFRDGLLTVAQAVMDLRNAMVSLDKKVADDLNTMDEEVGKMREEISGLKEGFSGLVENIRGLLGELVEKISTSIEEKLSKVAEAVEEGMMPVLEDLRSRSLDLPELSRLVKVLGLRLESLEARVASLEEELKRLRLLTLSLG
;
A
#
# COMPACT_ATOMS: atom_id res chain seq x y z
N MET A 1 -30.83 -37.75 -39.22
CA MET A 1 -32.09 -38.26 -39.78
C MET A 1 -31.74 -39.43 -40.67
N ALA A 2 -32.31 -40.61 -40.40
CA ALA A 2 -32.27 -41.68 -41.40
C ALA A 2 -33.08 -41.20 -42.60
N LEU A 3 -32.52 -41.31 -43.81
CA LEU A 3 -33.27 -41.02 -45.03
C LEU A 3 -34.25 -42.17 -45.22
N GLU A 4 -35.51 -41.95 -44.84
CA GLU A 4 -36.59 -42.86 -45.16
C GLU A 4 -36.75 -42.85 -46.69
N GLU A 5 -36.38 -43.95 -47.34
CA GLU A 5 -36.51 -44.07 -48.79
C GLU A 5 -37.99 -44.01 -49.18
N ILE A 6 -38.31 -43.18 -50.16
CA ILE A 6 -39.68 -43.09 -50.69
C ILE A 6 -39.95 -44.39 -51.46
N PRO A 7 -40.89 -45.25 -51.00
CA PRO A 7 -41.11 -46.54 -51.63
C PRO A 7 -41.78 -46.34 -53.00
N LEU A 8 -41.05 -46.70 -54.06
CA LEU A 8 -41.59 -46.69 -55.42
C LEU A 8 -42.01 -48.09 -55.85
N LYS A 9 -43.28 -48.26 -56.24
CA LYS A 9 -43.75 -49.48 -56.92
C LYS A 9 -43.07 -49.58 -58.28
N ARG A 10 -42.66 -50.79 -58.67
CA ARG A 10 -41.97 -51.06 -59.93
C ARG A 10 -42.80 -51.95 -60.84
N ILE A 11 -42.77 -51.67 -62.13
CA ILE A 11 -43.39 -52.45 -63.20
C ILE A 11 -42.32 -52.97 -64.16
N ARG A 12 -42.48 -54.18 -64.68
CA ARG A 12 -41.54 -54.79 -65.62
C ARG A 12 -41.89 -54.41 -67.06
N THR A 13 -40.91 -53.92 -67.81
CA THR A 13 -41.05 -53.52 -69.22
C THR A 13 -40.02 -54.24 -70.09
N PRO A 14 -40.16 -54.24 -71.43
CA PRO A 14 -39.14 -54.77 -72.34
C PRO A 14 -37.76 -54.14 -72.15
N SER A 15 -37.69 -52.92 -71.63
CA SER A 15 -36.46 -52.17 -71.34
C SER A 15 -35.94 -52.37 -69.90
N GLY A 16 -36.60 -53.21 -69.10
CA GLY A 16 -36.27 -53.46 -67.68
C GLY A 16 -37.35 -53.00 -66.70
N ASP A 17 -37.05 -53.07 -65.41
CA ASP A 17 -37.97 -52.65 -64.35
C ASP A 17 -37.92 -51.13 -64.13
N VAL A 18 -39.06 -50.46 -64.23
CA VAL A 18 -39.19 -49.00 -64.05
C VAL A 18 -40.22 -48.68 -62.97
N ALA A 19 -40.17 -47.49 -62.38
CA ALA A 19 -41.19 -47.07 -61.42
C ALA A 19 -42.56 -46.92 -62.10
N GLU A 20 -43.62 -47.32 -61.40
CA GLU A 20 -44.99 -47.04 -61.80
C GLU A 20 -45.22 -45.52 -61.76
N TYR A 21 -45.81 -44.95 -62.81
CA TYR A 21 -46.00 -43.50 -62.93
C TYR A 21 -46.73 -42.89 -61.74
N SER A 22 -47.80 -43.55 -61.26
CA SER A 22 -48.56 -43.14 -60.07
C SER A 22 -47.66 -43.06 -58.84
N SER A 23 -46.88 -44.11 -58.57
CA SER A 23 -45.95 -44.18 -57.44
C SER A 23 -44.83 -43.16 -57.53
N PHE A 24 -44.29 -42.91 -58.73
CA PHE A 24 -43.28 -41.88 -58.96
C PHE A 24 -43.86 -40.47 -58.74
N ARG A 25 -45.05 -40.18 -59.26
CA ARG A 25 -45.77 -38.92 -59.03
C ARG A 25 -46.02 -38.69 -57.55
N ASP A 26 -46.50 -39.71 -56.85
CA ASP A 26 -46.78 -39.63 -55.42
C ASP A 26 -45.48 -39.38 -54.63
N GLY A 27 -44.38 -40.03 -55.02
CA GLY A 27 -43.06 -39.77 -54.45
C GLY A 27 -42.56 -38.34 -54.71
N LEU A 28 -42.77 -37.80 -55.91
CA LEU A 28 -42.47 -36.39 -56.21
C LEU A 28 -43.29 -35.43 -55.35
N LEU A 29 -44.57 -35.73 -55.09
CA LEU A 29 -45.41 -34.93 -54.20
C LEU A 29 -44.89 -34.96 -52.75
N THR A 30 -44.43 -36.12 -52.26
CA THR A 30 -43.78 -36.23 -50.95
C THR A 30 -42.51 -35.39 -50.87
N VAL A 31 -41.65 -35.43 -51.89
CA VAL A 31 -40.45 -34.56 -51.94
C VAL A 31 -40.84 -33.09 -51.95
N ALA A 32 -41.83 -32.70 -52.75
CA ALA A 32 -42.30 -31.33 -52.81
C ALA A 32 -42.78 -30.83 -51.45
N GLN A 33 -43.53 -31.64 -50.71
CA GLN A 33 -43.97 -31.31 -49.35
C GLN A 33 -42.79 -31.16 -48.39
N ALA A 34 -41.85 -32.10 -48.39
CA ALA A 34 -40.66 -32.03 -47.54
C ALA A 34 -39.81 -30.78 -47.82
N VAL A 35 -39.70 -30.37 -49.09
CA VAL A 35 -39.01 -29.13 -49.47
C VAL A 35 -39.76 -27.89 -48.96
N MET A 36 -41.10 -27.89 -49.00
CA MET A 36 -41.90 -26.80 -48.43
C MET A 36 -41.75 -26.72 -46.91
N ASP A 37 -41.75 -27.86 -46.22
CA ASP A 37 -41.57 -27.91 -44.77
C ASP A 37 -40.17 -27.43 -44.36
N LEU A 38 -39.13 -27.86 -45.09
CA LEU A 38 -37.76 -27.39 -44.88
C LEU A 38 -37.65 -25.88 -45.11
N ARG A 39 -38.24 -25.36 -46.19
CA ARG A 39 -38.28 -23.92 -46.47
C ARG A 39 -38.93 -23.15 -45.30
N ASN A 40 -40.05 -23.63 -44.79
CA ASN A 40 -40.75 -22.98 -43.69
C ASN A 40 -39.91 -23.02 -42.40
N ALA A 41 -39.24 -24.14 -42.12
CA ALA A 41 -38.32 -24.25 -41.00
C ALA A 41 -37.13 -23.28 -41.14
N MET A 42 -36.56 -23.14 -42.34
CA MET A 42 -35.48 -22.18 -42.60
C MET A 42 -35.94 -20.73 -42.39
N VAL A 43 -37.13 -20.35 -42.89
CA VAL A 43 -37.68 -19.01 -42.68
C VAL A 43 -37.93 -18.75 -41.19
N SER A 44 -38.43 -19.74 -40.45
CA SER A 44 -38.62 -19.60 -39.00
C SER A 44 -37.30 -19.46 -38.25
N LEU A 45 -36.27 -20.21 -38.67
CA LEU A 45 -34.93 -20.12 -38.07
C LEU A 45 -34.29 -18.77 -38.35
N ASP A 46 -34.37 -18.28 -39.58
CA ASP A 46 -33.85 -16.97 -39.99
C ASP A 46 -34.46 -15.85 -39.15
N LYS A 47 -35.80 -15.86 -39.00
CA LYS A 47 -36.50 -14.91 -38.14
C LYS A 47 -36.03 -14.99 -36.69
N LYS A 48 -35.91 -16.20 -36.13
CA LYS A 48 -35.46 -16.38 -34.76
C LYS A 48 -34.03 -15.88 -34.55
N VAL A 49 -33.13 -16.19 -35.48
CA VAL A 49 -31.74 -15.72 -35.42
C VAL A 49 -31.67 -14.20 -35.49
N ALA A 50 -32.47 -13.56 -36.34
CA ALA A 50 -32.56 -12.11 -36.39
C ALA A 50 -33.07 -11.52 -35.06
N ASP A 51 -34.12 -12.09 -34.48
CA ASP A 51 -34.67 -11.63 -33.19
C ASP A 51 -33.65 -11.82 -32.04
N ASP A 52 -32.96 -12.96 -32.00
CA ASP A 52 -31.92 -13.27 -31.00
C ASP A 52 -30.72 -12.31 -31.14
N LEU A 53 -30.28 -12.01 -32.38
CA LEU A 53 -29.19 -11.06 -32.63
C LEU A 53 -29.55 -9.63 -32.24
N ASN A 54 -30.76 -9.17 -32.56
CA ASN A 54 -31.23 -7.85 -32.15
C ASN A 54 -31.29 -7.72 -30.62
N THR A 55 -31.78 -8.77 -29.94
CA THR A 55 -31.82 -8.80 -28.46
C THR A 55 -30.42 -8.73 -27.88
N MET A 56 -29.47 -9.48 -28.44
CA MET A 56 -28.07 -9.46 -28.01
C MET A 56 -27.42 -8.08 -28.23
N ASP A 57 -27.68 -7.43 -29.37
CA ASP A 57 -27.18 -6.08 -29.65
C ASP A 57 -27.71 -5.05 -28.63
N GLU A 58 -28.99 -5.14 -28.24
CA GLU A 58 -29.57 -4.30 -27.19
C GLU A 58 -28.92 -4.55 -25.81
N GLU A 59 -28.69 -5.81 -25.45
CA GLU A 59 -28.03 -6.17 -24.19
C GLU A 59 -26.58 -5.69 -24.13
N VAL A 60 -25.83 -5.87 -25.22
CA VAL A 60 -24.46 -5.36 -25.36
C VAL A 60 -24.43 -3.83 -25.29
N GLY A 61 -25.43 -3.16 -25.89
CA GLY A 61 -25.60 -1.72 -25.78
C GLY A 61 -25.77 -1.25 -24.33
N LYS A 62 -26.70 -1.85 -23.59
CA LYS A 62 -26.93 -1.55 -22.16
C LYS A 62 -25.68 -1.81 -21.32
N MET A 63 -25.02 -2.94 -21.53
CA MET A 63 -23.78 -3.28 -20.80
C MET A 63 -22.67 -2.25 -21.05
N ARG A 64 -22.57 -1.71 -22.27
CA ARG A 64 -21.59 -0.66 -22.59
C ARG A 64 -21.90 0.65 -21.86
N GLU A 65 -23.16 1.03 -21.74
CA GLU A 65 -23.60 2.20 -20.97
C GLU A 65 -23.30 2.01 -19.49
N GLU A 66 -23.63 0.86 -18.91
CA GLU A 66 -23.34 0.53 -17.51
C GLU A 66 -21.84 0.59 -17.20
N ILE A 67 -20.99 0.01 -18.06
CA ILE A 67 -19.53 0.06 -17.92
C ILE A 67 -19.02 1.51 -17.99
N SER A 68 -19.59 2.34 -18.85
CA SER A 68 -19.22 3.74 -18.97
C SER A 68 -19.59 4.52 -17.71
N GLY A 69 -20.81 4.31 -17.19
CA GLY A 69 -21.25 4.90 -15.93
C GLY A 69 -20.39 4.45 -14.73
N LEU A 70 -20.01 3.17 -14.68
CA LEU A 70 -19.11 2.65 -13.63
C LEU A 70 -17.72 3.32 -13.71
N LYS A 71 -17.19 3.50 -14.92
CA LYS A 71 -15.89 4.16 -15.13
C LYS A 71 -15.91 5.61 -14.64
N GLU A 72 -16.97 6.35 -14.94
CA GLU A 72 -17.16 7.73 -14.48
C GLU A 72 -17.30 7.79 -12.96
N GLY A 73 -18.14 6.94 -12.37
CA GLY A 73 -18.30 6.84 -10.92
C GLY A 73 -17.00 6.49 -10.20
N PHE A 74 -16.21 5.56 -10.76
CA PHE A 74 -14.90 5.21 -10.22
C PHE A 74 -13.90 6.38 -10.29
N SER A 75 -13.88 7.12 -11.40
CA SER A 75 -13.04 8.31 -11.53
C SER A 75 -13.38 9.37 -10.48
N GLY A 76 -14.67 9.64 -10.26
CA GLY A 76 -15.12 10.58 -9.22
C GLY A 76 -14.75 10.12 -7.81
N LEU A 77 -14.82 8.82 -7.52
CA LEU A 77 -14.40 8.26 -6.24
C LEU A 77 -12.88 8.44 -6.02
N VAL A 78 -12.06 8.23 -7.05
CA VAL A 78 -10.61 8.44 -6.96
C VAL A 78 -10.28 9.91 -6.68
N GLU A 79 -10.96 10.85 -7.35
CA GLU A 79 -10.78 12.28 -7.12
C GLU A 79 -11.17 12.69 -5.70
N ASN A 80 -12.29 12.18 -5.18
CA ASN A 80 -12.72 12.40 -3.80
C ASN A 80 -11.69 11.87 -2.78
N ILE A 81 -11.17 10.65 -2.98
CA ILE A 81 -10.14 10.09 -2.09
C ILE A 81 -8.89 10.97 -2.11
N ARG A 82 -8.46 11.44 -3.29
CA ARG A 82 -7.30 12.31 -3.43
C ARG A 82 -7.51 13.64 -2.70
N GLY A 83 -8.71 14.22 -2.78
CA GLY A 83 -9.08 15.43 -2.03
C GLY A 83 -9.00 15.21 -0.52
N LEU A 84 -9.67 14.17 -0.01
CA LEU A 84 -9.66 13.83 1.42
C LEU A 84 -8.25 13.55 1.96
N LEU A 85 -7.40 12.87 1.19
CA LEU A 85 -6.01 12.65 1.55
C LEU A 85 -5.22 13.96 1.59
N GLY A 86 -5.47 14.88 0.64
CA GLY A 86 -4.87 16.22 0.65
C GLY A 86 -5.24 16.99 1.93
N GLU A 87 -6.52 17.07 2.25
CA GLU A 87 -7.02 17.74 3.46
C GLU A 87 -6.45 17.11 4.74
N LEU A 88 -6.36 15.78 4.80
CA LEU A 88 -5.79 15.08 5.94
C LEU A 88 -4.30 15.41 6.12
N VAL A 89 -3.52 15.45 5.03
CA VAL A 89 -2.10 15.78 5.07
C VAL A 89 -1.89 17.22 5.53
N GLU A 90 -2.68 18.19 5.04
CA GLU A 90 -2.60 19.58 5.50
C GLU A 90 -2.95 19.69 7.00
N LYS A 91 -4.01 19.01 7.44
CA LYS A 91 -4.42 19.02 8.85
C LYS A 91 -3.38 18.40 9.77
N ILE A 92 -2.74 17.31 9.34
CA ILE A 92 -1.65 16.68 10.09
C ILE A 92 -0.43 17.60 10.14
N SER A 93 -0.05 18.20 9.01
CA SER A 93 1.13 19.07 8.92
C SER A 93 0.98 20.30 9.81
N THR A 94 -0.17 20.98 9.74
CA THR A 94 -0.49 22.13 10.61
C THR A 94 -0.52 21.75 12.09
N SER A 95 -1.10 20.60 12.45
CA SER A 95 -1.12 20.13 13.84
C SER A 95 0.27 19.77 14.35
N ILE A 96 1.14 19.19 13.51
CA ILE A 96 2.53 18.89 13.85
C ILE A 96 3.31 20.19 14.05
N GLU A 97 3.19 21.16 13.14
CA GLU A 97 3.85 22.46 13.26
C GLU A 97 3.46 23.19 14.54
N GLU A 98 2.16 23.18 14.89
CA GLU A 98 1.68 23.76 16.15
C GLU A 98 2.27 23.05 17.37
N LYS A 99 2.27 21.71 17.39
CA LYS A 99 2.83 20.92 18.49
C LYS A 99 4.34 21.11 18.62
N LEU A 100 5.07 21.17 17.51
CA LEU A 100 6.51 21.41 17.51
C LEU A 100 6.84 22.81 18.03
N SER A 101 6.05 23.82 17.66
CA SER A 101 6.21 25.18 18.19
C SER A 101 6.02 25.22 19.71
N LYS A 102 4.98 24.57 20.23
CA LYS A 102 4.75 24.45 21.68
C LYS A 102 5.87 23.70 22.41
N VAL A 103 6.43 22.67 21.78
CA VAL A 103 7.59 21.94 22.34
C VAL A 103 8.82 22.84 22.35
N ALA A 104 9.08 23.60 21.28
CA ALA A 104 10.20 24.53 21.21
C ALA A 104 10.10 25.61 22.31
N GLU A 105 8.92 26.21 22.50
CA GLU A 105 8.65 27.17 23.57
C GLU A 105 8.90 26.55 24.95
N ALA A 106 8.36 25.36 25.23
CA ALA A 106 8.55 24.69 26.51
C ALA A 106 10.03 24.31 26.78
N VAL A 107 10.76 23.95 25.72
CA VAL A 107 12.20 23.67 25.81
C VAL A 107 12.98 24.95 26.09
N GLU A 108 12.67 26.05 25.43
CA GLU A 108 13.31 27.35 25.66
C GLU A 108 13.04 27.85 27.09
N GLU A 109 11.77 27.82 27.53
CA GLU A 109 11.38 28.18 28.90
C GLU A 109 12.05 27.29 29.95
N GLY A 110 12.25 25.99 29.67
CA GLY A 110 12.91 25.06 30.58
C GLY A 110 14.45 25.14 30.58
N MET A 111 15.07 25.36 29.43
CA MET A 111 16.53 25.38 29.28
C MET A 111 17.15 26.71 29.69
N MET A 112 16.49 27.83 29.41
CA MET A 112 16.99 29.16 29.79
C MET A 112 17.35 29.28 31.28
N PRO A 113 16.49 28.91 32.25
CA PRO A 113 16.83 28.98 33.66
C PRO A 113 17.95 28.02 34.05
N VAL A 114 18.06 26.85 33.40
CA VAL A 114 19.17 25.90 33.65
C VAL A 114 20.50 26.49 33.16
N LEU A 115 20.51 27.13 31.98
CA LEU A 115 21.68 27.82 31.45
C LEU A 115 22.07 29.02 32.32
N GLU A 116 21.09 29.78 32.83
CA GLU A 116 21.33 30.88 33.76
C GLU A 116 21.85 30.41 35.13
N ASP A 117 21.30 29.34 35.71
CA ASP A 117 21.80 28.72 36.96
C ASP A 117 23.23 28.19 36.78
N LEU A 118 23.52 27.49 35.67
CA LEU A 118 24.88 27.07 35.35
C LEU A 118 25.82 28.27 35.17
N ARG A 119 25.38 29.33 34.47
CA ARG A 119 26.18 30.54 34.26
C ARG A 119 26.51 31.22 35.59
N SER A 120 25.52 31.38 36.47
CA SER A 120 25.72 31.97 37.79
C SER A 120 26.64 31.12 38.70
N ARG A 121 26.55 29.78 38.61
CA ARG A 121 27.45 28.86 39.34
C ARG A 121 28.85 28.74 38.74
N SER A 122 28.99 28.95 37.43
CA SER A 122 30.26 28.74 36.70
C SER A 122 31.32 29.82 36.95
N LEU A 123 31.05 30.84 37.76
CA LEU A 123 31.84 32.08 37.75
C LEU A 123 32.63 32.43 39.01
N ASP A 124 32.87 31.49 39.92
CA ASP A 124 33.94 31.61 40.94
C ASP A 124 35.17 30.74 40.61
N LEU A 125 35.26 30.19 39.39
CA LEU A 125 36.46 29.47 38.91
C LEU A 125 37.78 30.23 39.15
N PRO A 126 37.85 31.56 38.97
CA PRO A 126 39.05 32.32 39.30
C PRO A 126 39.37 32.36 40.80
N GLU A 127 38.35 32.40 41.66
CA GLU A 127 38.51 32.43 43.12
C GLU A 127 38.86 31.05 43.67
N LEU A 128 38.24 30.00 43.14
CA LEU A 128 38.60 28.62 43.42
C LEU A 128 40.04 28.32 43.00
N SER A 129 40.46 28.79 41.82
CA SER A 129 41.85 28.66 41.35
C SER A 129 42.85 29.39 42.27
N ARG A 130 42.49 30.59 42.75
CA ARG A 130 43.30 31.34 43.74
C ARG A 130 43.40 30.59 45.06
N LEU A 131 42.29 30.08 45.59
CA LEU A 131 42.25 29.32 46.84
C LEU A 131 43.09 28.04 46.76
N VAL A 132 42.97 27.28 45.67
CA VAL A 132 43.77 26.06 45.43
C VAL A 132 45.27 26.38 45.41
N LYS A 133 45.68 27.47 44.75
CA LYS A 133 47.08 27.91 44.77
C LYS A 133 47.56 28.27 46.18
N VAL A 134 46.76 29.00 46.95
CA VAL A 134 47.10 29.36 48.34
C VAL A 134 47.20 28.13 49.24
N LEU A 135 46.30 27.17 49.08
CA LEU A 135 46.35 25.90 49.82
C LEU A 135 47.59 25.07 49.45
N GLY A 136 47.96 25.02 48.17
CA GLY A 136 49.20 24.37 47.72
C GLY A 136 50.44 24.94 48.39
N LEU A 137 50.59 26.26 48.39
CA LEU A 137 51.72 26.94 49.05
C LEU A 137 51.76 26.67 50.57
N ARG A 138 50.60 26.62 51.23
CA ARG A 138 50.51 26.26 52.65
C ARG A 138 50.92 24.81 52.92
N LEU A 139 50.55 23.89 52.02
CA LEU A 139 50.92 22.49 52.14
C LEU A 139 52.44 22.31 52.03
N GLU A 140 53.07 22.92 51.03
CA GLU A 140 54.53 22.92 50.86
C GLU A 140 55.26 23.47 52.09
N SER A 141 54.76 24.56 52.69
CA SER A 141 55.31 25.12 53.92
C SER A 141 55.19 24.16 55.10
N LEU A 142 54.06 23.45 55.21
CA LEU A 142 53.83 22.49 56.27
C LEU A 142 54.75 21.27 56.12
N GLU A 143 54.90 20.76 54.90
CA GLU A 143 55.82 19.66 54.57
C GLU A 143 57.26 20.00 54.95
N ALA A 144 57.73 21.21 54.61
CA ALA A 144 59.07 21.67 55.01
C ALA A 144 59.25 21.73 56.54
N ARG A 145 58.22 22.19 57.27
CA ARG A 145 58.25 22.22 58.73
C ARG A 145 58.25 20.83 59.35
N VAL A 146 57.48 19.89 58.79
CA VAL A 146 57.46 18.48 59.24
C VAL A 146 58.84 17.85 59.00
N ALA A 147 59.43 18.04 57.82
CA ALA A 147 60.77 17.54 57.52
C ALA A 147 61.83 18.09 58.49
N SER A 148 61.76 19.38 58.85
CA SER A 148 62.65 19.99 59.85
C SER A 148 62.47 19.36 61.24
N LEU A 149 61.22 19.17 61.67
CA LEU A 149 60.91 18.54 62.96
C LEU A 149 61.38 17.09 63.01
N GLU A 150 61.23 16.33 61.92
CA GLU A 150 61.74 14.96 61.82
C GLU A 150 63.26 14.91 61.96
N GLU A 151 63.99 15.84 61.34
CA GLU A 151 65.45 15.94 61.51
C GLU A 151 65.87 16.33 62.93
N GLU A 152 65.17 17.28 63.57
CA GLU A 152 65.41 17.62 64.98
C GLU A 152 65.18 16.40 65.90
N LEU A 153 64.11 15.63 65.65
CA LEU A 153 63.78 14.44 66.43
C LEU A 153 64.81 13.33 66.21
N LYS A 154 65.31 13.14 64.98
CA LYS A 154 66.44 12.23 64.69
C LYS A 154 67.70 12.64 65.46
N ARG A 155 68.04 13.94 65.47
CA ARG A 155 69.20 14.47 66.22
C ARG A 155 69.04 14.27 67.73
N LEU A 156 67.86 14.58 68.28
CA LEU A 156 67.57 14.37 69.69
C LEU A 156 67.69 12.89 70.06
N ARG A 157 67.18 11.99 69.22
CA ARG A 157 67.28 10.53 69.39
C ARG A 157 68.73 10.03 69.35
N LEU A 158 69.57 10.59 68.49
CA LEU A 158 71.00 10.25 68.44
C LEU A 158 71.74 10.74 69.69
N LEU A 159 71.43 11.94 70.18
CA LEU A 159 72.01 12.47 71.42
C LEU A 159 71.63 11.61 72.62
N THR A 160 70.36 11.21 72.75
CA THR A 160 69.91 10.34 73.86
C THR A 160 70.50 8.94 73.80
N LEU A 161 70.79 8.40 72.61
CA LEU A 161 71.48 7.11 72.43
C LEU A 161 73.00 7.20 72.71
N SER A 162 73.61 8.38 72.64
CA SER A 162 75.04 8.58 72.97
C SER A 162 75.32 8.84 74.45
N LEU A 163 74.26 9.07 75.25
CA LEU A 163 74.31 9.42 76.68
C LEU A 163 73.86 8.26 77.60
N GLY A 164 73.59 7.07 77.05
CA GLY A 164 73.36 5.82 77.78
C GLY A 164 74.32 4.74 77.32
#